data_AF-A0A815WHS2-F1
#
_entry.id   AF-A0A815WHS2-F1
#
_cell.length_a   1.000
_cell.length_b   1.000
_cell.length_c   1.000
_cell.angle_alpha   90.00
_cell.angle_beta   90.00
_cell.angle_gamma   90.00
#
_symmetry.space_group_name_H-M   'P 1'
#
loop_
_entity.id
_entity.type
_entity.pdbx_description
1 polymer ?
#
loop_
_entity_poly.entity_id
_entity_poly.type
_entity_poly.pdbx_seq_one_letter_code
_entity_poly.pdbx_strand_id
1 'polypeptide(L)'
;MLLRVIRYCSTFQTYLDERENLRMALLLNKYPNKLIDEQFNNVLLKCNIDEPLTNLNFDRYRQKVIDSPMKQKLTIDYEAVMFIHFTYCSTIKTFPAKFHLLWNKYFEESPINEVRPILGTRNVKNMQRRLAFNM
;
A
#
# COMPACT_ATOMS: atom_id res chain seq x y z
N MET A 1 -1.74 1.86 -6.12
CA MET A 1 -0.92 2.70 -5.23
C MET A 1 0.50 2.92 -5.74
N LEU A 2 1.29 1.89 -6.07
CA LEU A 2 2.65 2.08 -6.60
C LEU A 2 2.71 2.88 -7.92
N LEU A 3 1.75 2.68 -8.82
CA LEU A 3 1.63 3.47 -10.06
C LEU A 3 1.52 4.98 -9.79
N ARG A 4 0.79 5.33 -8.72
CA ARG A 4 0.61 6.72 -8.30
C ARG A 4 1.94 7.32 -7.83
N VAL A 5 2.75 6.52 -7.14
CA VAL A 5 4.09 6.91 -6.68
C VAL A 5 4.99 7.19 -7.87
N ILE A 6 5.01 6.32 -8.89
CA ILE A 6 5.79 6.55 -10.12
C ILE A 6 5.36 7.85 -10.81
N ARG A 7 4.05 8.14 -10.89
CA ARG A 7 3.54 9.37 -11.54
C ARG A 7 3.93 10.66 -10.82
N TYR A 8 3.79 10.69 -9.49
CA TYR A 8 3.87 11.94 -8.73
C TYR A 8 5.24 12.22 -8.11
N CYS A 9 6.12 11.23 -7.99
CA CYS A 9 7.48 11.48 -7.53
C CYS A 9 8.28 12.19 -8.62
N SER A 10 8.88 13.33 -8.28
CA SER A 10 9.70 14.14 -9.18
C SER A 10 11.14 13.66 -9.27
N THR A 11 11.61 12.83 -8.34
CA THR A 11 12.96 12.27 -8.34
C THR A 11 12.92 10.78 -8.02
N PHE A 12 13.96 10.06 -8.45
CA PHE A 12 14.13 8.64 -8.13
C PHE A 12 14.21 8.39 -6.62
N GLN A 13 14.86 9.29 -5.86
CA GLN A 13 14.95 9.16 -4.40
C GLN A 13 13.57 9.26 -3.74
N THR A 14 12.76 10.24 -4.13
CA THR A 14 11.39 10.37 -3.61
C THR A 14 10.53 9.15 -3.95
N TYR A 15 10.74 8.58 -5.14
CA TYR A 15 10.09 7.32 -5.53
C TYR A 15 10.48 6.16 -4.60
N LEU A 16 11.76 6.01 -4.27
CA LEU A 16 12.23 4.96 -3.36
C LEU A 16 11.60 5.13 -1.97
N ASP A 17 11.61 6.35 -1.43
CA ASP A 17 11.04 6.63 -0.11
C ASP A 17 9.55 6.29 -0.05
N GLU A 18 8.79 6.69 -1.07
CA GLU A 18 7.35 6.41 -1.17
C GLU A 18 7.04 4.92 -1.44
N ARG A 19 7.88 4.24 -2.23
CA ARG A 19 7.78 2.79 -2.44
C ARG A 19 7.98 2.04 -1.12
N GLU A 20 8.97 2.43 -0.32
CA GLU A 20 9.21 1.84 0.99
C GLU A 20 8.09 2.17 1.98
N ASN A 21 7.52 3.39 1.92
CA ASN A 21 6.33 3.73 2.70
C ASN A 21 5.16 2.78 2.39
N LEU A 22 4.93 2.50 1.10
CA LEU A 22 3.90 1.57 0.66
C LEU A 22 4.17 0.13 1.08
N ARG A 23 5.41 -0.35 0.89
CA ARG A 23 5.83 -1.69 1.34
C ARG A 23 5.53 -1.84 2.82
N MET A 24 5.86 -0.81 3.60
CA MET A 24 5.60 -0.81 5.02
C MET A 24 4.11 -0.86 5.37
N ALA A 25 3.28 -0.04 4.73
CA ALA A 25 1.83 -0.09 4.94
C ALA A 25 1.24 -1.49 4.67
N LEU A 26 1.76 -2.20 3.67
CA LEU A 26 1.31 -3.55 3.32
C LEU A 26 1.80 -4.60 4.33
N LEU A 27 3.07 -4.54 4.75
CA LEU A 27 3.60 -5.46 5.77
C LEU A 27 2.78 -5.40 7.08
N LEU A 28 2.29 -4.21 7.44
CA LEU A 28 1.46 -4.03 8.64
C LEU A 28 0.07 -4.62 8.53
N ASN A 29 -0.45 -4.66 7.31
CA ASN A 29 -1.66 -5.39 6.97
C ASN A 29 -1.38 -6.89 6.78
N LYS A 30 -0.23 -7.39 7.26
CA LYS A 30 0.16 -8.81 7.25
C LYS A 30 0.28 -9.45 5.87
N TYR A 31 0.45 -8.64 4.82
CA TYR A 31 0.76 -9.18 3.50
C TYR A 31 2.17 -9.80 3.50
N PRO A 32 2.35 -11.04 2.99
CA PRO A 32 3.66 -11.67 2.88
C PRO A 32 4.62 -10.85 2.02
N ASN A 33 5.89 -10.81 2.41
CA ASN A 33 6.91 -10.01 1.71
C ASN A 33 7.01 -10.38 0.22
N LYS A 34 7.01 -11.69 -0.08
CA LYS A 34 7.01 -12.23 -1.45
C LYS A 34 5.82 -11.75 -2.28
N LEU A 35 4.63 -11.73 -1.68
CA LEU A 35 3.41 -11.25 -2.34
C LEU A 35 3.52 -9.75 -2.65
N ILE A 36 4.09 -8.95 -1.74
CA ILE A 36 4.28 -7.51 -1.97
C ILE A 36 5.24 -7.27 -3.14
N ASP A 37 6.37 -7.99 -3.18
CA ASP A 37 7.34 -7.89 -4.27
C ASP A 37 6.72 -8.32 -5.61
N GLU A 38 5.99 -9.42 -5.64
CA GLU A 38 5.23 -9.88 -6.82
C GLU A 38 4.23 -8.81 -7.28
N GLN A 39 3.46 -8.22 -6.36
CA GLN A 39 2.50 -7.16 -6.72
C GLN A 39 3.20 -5.90 -7.24
N PHE A 40 4.33 -5.51 -6.68
CA PHE A 40 5.11 -4.37 -7.15
C PHE A 40 5.65 -4.63 -8.56
N ASN A 41 6.24 -5.80 -8.79
CA ASN A 41 6.74 -6.21 -10.09
C ASN A 41 5.61 -6.30 -11.13
N ASN A 42 4.46 -6.86 -10.76
CA ASN A 42 3.28 -6.91 -11.63
C ASN A 42 2.79 -5.51 -12.04
N VAL A 43 2.91 -4.51 -11.17
CA VAL A 43 2.58 -3.11 -11.53
C VAL A 43 3.59 -2.55 -12.53
N LEU A 44 4.89 -2.82 -12.37
CA LEU A 44 5.93 -2.37 -13.30
C LEU A 44 5.75 -3.02 -14.68
N LEU A 45 5.53 -4.33 -14.72
CA LEU A 45 5.28 -5.09 -15.96
C LEU A 45 4.00 -4.60 -16.67
N LYS A 46 2.92 -4.30 -15.93
CA LYS A 46 1.70 -3.71 -16.50
C LYS A 46 1.93 -2.33 -17.15
N CYS A 47 3.03 -1.67 -16.84
CA CYS A 47 3.45 -0.41 -17.43
C CYS A 47 4.54 -0.57 -18.50
N ASN A 48 4.84 -1.82 -18.91
CA ASN A 48 5.92 -2.16 -19.84
C ASN A 48 7.26 -1.60 -19.33
N ILE A 49 7.55 -1.83 -18.05
CA ILE A 49 8.81 -1.53 -17.37
C ILE A 49 9.44 -2.88 -17.03
N ASP A 50 10.32 -3.34 -17.90
CA ASP A 50 10.89 -4.69 -17.85
C ASP A 50 12.30 -4.70 -17.23
N GLU A 51 12.84 -3.51 -16.94
CA GLU A 51 14.13 -3.31 -16.28
C GLU A 51 13.95 -2.62 -14.90
N PRO A 52 14.90 -2.81 -13.97
CA PRO A 52 14.89 -2.11 -12.70
C PRO A 52 14.91 -0.58 -12.89
N LEU A 53 14.07 0.12 -12.13
CA LEU A 53 14.12 1.58 -12.08
C LEU A 53 15.40 2.02 -11.37
N THR A 54 16.13 2.93 -12.01
CA THR A 54 17.37 3.54 -11.54
C THR A 54 17.27 5.05 -11.72
N ASN A 55 18.18 5.80 -11.12
CA ASN A 55 18.22 7.25 -11.30
C ASN A 55 18.38 7.69 -12.77
N LEU A 56 18.94 6.82 -13.63
CA LEU A 56 19.20 7.13 -15.04
C LEU A 56 17.97 6.94 -15.93
N ASN A 57 17.10 5.98 -15.60
CA ASN A 57 15.94 5.62 -16.44
C ASN A 57 14.59 6.04 -15.83
N PHE A 58 14.58 6.54 -14.59
CA PHE A 58 13.36 6.86 -13.86
C PHE A 58 12.48 7.88 -14.59
N ASP A 59 13.05 9.01 -15.03
CA ASP A 59 12.27 10.08 -15.67
C ASP A 59 11.62 9.62 -16.97
N ARG A 60 12.34 8.79 -17.75
CA ARG A 60 11.82 8.18 -18.98
C ARG A 60 10.60 7.32 -18.70
N TYR A 61 10.67 6.44 -17.69
CA TYR A 61 9.54 5.56 -17.34
C TYR A 61 8.41 6.31 -16.64
N ARG A 62 8.73 7.30 -15.82
CA ARG A 62 7.74 8.19 -15.22
C ARG A 62 6.91 8.87 -16.30
N GLN A 63 7.55 9.44 -17.32
CA GLN A 63 6.87 10.09 -18.43
C GLN A 63 5.97 9.11 -19.18
N LYS A 64 6.49 7.91 -19.52
CA LYS A 64 5.70 6.82 -20.11
C LYS A 64 4.46 6.46 -19.30
N VAL A 65 4.56 6.45 -17.97
CA VAL A 65 3.45 6.14 -17.06
C VAL A 65 2.44 7.29 -16.97
N ILE A 66 2.89 8.54 -17.08
CA ILE A 66 2.02 9.73 -17.13
C ILE A 66 1.22 9.73 -18.43
N ASP A 67 1.89 9.47 -19.55
CA ASP A 67 1.32 9.50 -20.91
C ASP A 67 0.45 8.26 -21.20
N SER A 68 0.60 7.19 -20.42
CA SER A 68 -0.24 6.00 -20.54
C SER A 68 -1.71 6.36 -20.28
N PRO A 69 -2.64 5.95 -21.19
CA PRO A 69 -4.06 6.22 -21.02
C PRO A 69 -4.53 5.68 -19.66
N MET A 70 -5.31 6.49 -18.93
CA MET A 70 -5.86 6.08 -17.64
C MET A 70 -6.71 4.83 -17.86
N LYS A 71 -6.24 3.67 -17.38
CA LYS A 71 -7.13 2.52 -17.19
C LYS A 71 -8.29 2.98 -16.31
N GLN A 72 -9.51 2.66 -16.72
CA GLN A 72 -10.73 2.96 -15.96
C GLN A 72 -10.49 2.64 -14.48
N LYS A 73 -10.80 3.61 -13.61
CA LYS A 73 -10.80 3.38 -12.16
C LYS A 73 -11.62 2.11 -11.93
N LEU A 74 -11.03 1.14 -11.25
CA LEU A 74 -11.81 0.03 -10.70
C LEU A 74 -12.95 0.65 -9.90
N THR A 75 -14.18 0.31 -10.26
CA THR A 75 -15.36 0.67 -9.50
C THR A 75 -15.22 0.00 -8.14
N ILE A 76 -14.95 0.79 -7.11
CA ILE A 76 -14.97 0.29 -5.74
C ILE A 76 -16.44 0.18 -5.36
N ASP A 77 -16.87 -1.01 -4.98
CA ASP A 77 -18.16 -1.19 -4.35
C ASP A 77 -18.07 -0.69 -2.91
N TYR A 78 -18.61 0.50 -2.68
CA TYR A 78 -18.65 1.13 -1.36
C TYR A 78 -19.73 0.55 -0.45
N GLU A 79 -20.63 -0.29 -0.98
CA GLU A 79 -21.59 -1.05 -0.17
C GLU A 79 -20.91 -2.24 0.49
N ALA A 80 -19.92 -2.86 -0.18
CA ALA A 80 -19.19 -4.03 0.31
C ALA A 80 -17.86 -3.72 1.04
N VAL A 81 -17.39 -2.47 1.06
CA VAL A 81 -16.05 -2.11 1.59
C VAL A 81 -16.07 -0.87 2.47
N MET A 82 -15.52 -0.99 3.68
CA MET A 82 -15.33 0.12 4.62
C MET A 82 -13.84 0.46 4.77
N PHE A 83 -13.47 1.73 4.59
CA PHE A 83 -12.10 2.20 4.83
C PHE A 83 -11.95 2.82 6.22
N ILE A 84 -11.03 2.29 7.01
CA ILE A 84 -10.77 2.76 8.37
C ILE A 84 -9.34 3.29 8.44
N HIS A 85 -9.21 4.58 8.74
CA HIS A 85 -7.91 5.23 8.87
C HIS A 85 -7.55 5.43 10.34
N PHE A 86 -6.34 5.03 10.74
CA PHE A 86 -5.83 5.27 12.08
C PHE A 86 -4.41 5.85 12.05
N THR A 87 -4.05 6.59 13.09
CA THR A 87 -2.70 7.14 13.25
C THR A 87 -1.86 6.15 14.05
N TYR A 88 -0.84 5.57 13.42
CA TYR A 88 0.03 4.62 14.11
C TYR A 88 0.79 5.26 15.28
N CYS A 89 0.71 4.62 16.45
CA CYS A 89 1.57 4.87 17.61
C CYS A 89 2.01 3.53 18.25
N SER A 90 3.06 3.57 19.07
CA SER A 90 3.68 2.36 19.64
C SER A 90 2.72 1.50 20.48
N THR A 91 1.79 2.15 21.17
CA THR A 91 0.78 1.49 22.01
C THR A 91 -0.26 0.71 21.20
N ILE A 92 -0.44 1.03 19.92
CA ILE A 92 -1.43 0.41 19.03
C ILE A 92 -0.79 -0.46 17.94
N LYS A 93 0.46 -0.92 18.13
CA LYS A 93 1.16 -1.76 17.14
C LYS A 93 0.38 -3.02 16.73
N THR A 94 -0.41 -3.57 17.64
CA THR A 94 -1.25 -4.76 17.40
C THR A 94 -2.68 -4.39 17.01
N PHE A 95 -2.99 -3.11 16.81
CA PHE A 95 -4.35 -2.66 16.56
C PHE A 95 -4.96 -3.30 15.32
N PRO A 96 -4.27 -3.44 14.17
CA PRO A 96 -4.89 -4.11 13.02
C PRO A 96 -5.33 -5.54 13.33
N ALA A 97 -4.47 -6.32 13.99
CA ALA A 97 -4.79 -7.68 14.40
C ALA A 97 -5.94 -7.72 15.42
N LYS A 98 -5.88 -6.87 16.45
CA LYS A 98 -6.92 -6.79 17.48
C LYS A 98 -8.26 -6.31 16.89
N PHE A 99 -8.22 -5.39 15.94
CA PHE A 99 -9.40 -4.89 15.25
C PHE A 99 -10.09 -6.01 14.48
N HIS A 100 -9.36 -6.78 13.66
CA HIS A 100 -9.97 -7.89 12.93
C HIS A 100 -10.48 -9.00 13.86
N LEU A 101 -9.78 -9.28 14.97
CA LEU A 101 -10.28 -10.20 15.99
C LEU A 101 -11.60 -9.71 16.61
N LEU A 102 -11.68 -8.42 16.97
CA LEU A 102 -12.90 -7.82 17.52
C LEU A 102 -14.01 -7.76 16.46
N TRP A 103 -13.67 -7.42 15.22
CA TRP A 103 -14.60 -7.36 14.11
C TRP A 103 -15.30 -8.69 13.92
N ASN A 104 -14.52 -9.78 13.79
CA ASN A 104 -15.08 -11.12 13.67
C ASN A 104 -15.87 -11.47 14.95
N LYS A 105 -15.29 -11.29 16.14
CA LYS A 105 -15.95 -11.66 17.40
C LYS A 105 -17.36 -11.06 17.56
N TYR A 106 -17.56 -9.80 17.18
CA TYR A 106 -18.82 -9.09 17.41
C TYR A 106 -19.74 -9.04 16.20
N PHE A 107 -19.18 -9.15 14.99
CA PHE A 107 -19.94 -8.93 13.78
C PHE A 107 -19.97 -10.13 12.85
N GLU A 108 -19.33 -11.26 13.17
CA GLU A 108 -19.27 -12.43 12.27
C GLU A 108 -20.64 -12.91 11.78
N GLU A 109 -21.65 -12.89 12.65
CA GLU A 109 -23.04 -13.29 12.31
C GLU A 109 -23.95 -12.10 11.96
N SER A 110 -23.41 -10.88 11.91
CA SER A 110 -24.18 -9.66 11.63
C SER A 110 -24.17 -9.35 10.12
N PRO A 111 -25.23 -8.72 9.58
CA PRO A 111 -25.24 -8.20 8.21
C PRO A 111 -24.04 -7.28 7.89
N ILE A 112 -23.48 -6.62 8.91
CA ILE A 112 -22.30 -5.77 8.73
C ILE A 112 -21.02 -6.57 8.41
N ASN A 113 -21.00 -7.90 8.63
CA ASN A 113 -19.85 -8.74 8.25
C ASN A 113 -19.64 -8.81 6.73
N GLU A 114 -20.71 -8.58 5.96
CA GLU A 114 -20.64 -8.51 4.50
C GLU A 114 -19.77 -7.31 4.04
N VAL A 115 -19.64 -6.31 4.91
CA VAL A 115 -18.75 -5.17 4.70
C VAL A 115 -17.34 -5.52 5.13
N ARG A 116 -16.41 -5.54 4.19
CA ARG A 116 -14.99 -5.83 4.48
C ARG A 116 -14.27 -4.56 4.96
N PRO A 117 -13.77 -4.51 6.21
CA PRO A 117 -12.96 -3.39 6.68
C PRO A 117 -11.55 -3.45 6.11
N ILE A 118 -11.09 -2.33 5.56
CA ILE A 118 -9.71 -2.12 5.07
C ILE A 118 -9.04 -1.07 5.94
N LEU A 119 -7.98 -1.47 6.64
CA LEU A 119 -7.25 -0.61 7.56
C LEU A 119 -6.09 0.12 6.87
N GLY A 120 -6.11 1.46 6.96
CA GLY A 120 -5.06 2.34 6.49
C GLY A 120 -4.36 3.06 7.64
N THR A 121 -3.03 3.20 7.56
CA THR A 121 -2.24 3.98 8.54
C THR A 121 -1.89 5.35 7.97
N ARG A 122 -2.06 6.42 8.76
CA ARG A 122 -1.70 7.79 8.36
C ARG A 122 -0.24 8.19 8.64
N ASN A 123 0.50 7.47 9.49
CA ASN A 123 1.86 7.85 9.91
C ASN A 123 2.87 6.70 9.69
N VAL A 124 3.40 6.63 8.47
CA VAL A 124 4.33 5.57 8.05
C VAL A 124 5.77 5.80 8.55
N LYS A 125 6.18 7.05 8.80
CA LYS A 125 7.54 7.40 9.22
C LYS A 125 7.91 6.89 10.62
N ASN A 126 6.98 7.02 11.58
CA ASN A 126 7.20 6.49 12.95
C ASN A 126 7.35 4.97 12.98
N MET A 127 6.71 4.30 12.02
CA MET A 127 6.73 2.86 11.86
C MET A 127 8.05 2.34 11.31
N GLN A 128 8.52 2.95 10.21
CA GLN A 128 9.78 2.61 9.56
C GLN A 128 10.94 2.63 10.55
N ARG A 129 11.06 3.71 11.34
CA ARG A 129 12.10 3.82 12.37
C ARG A 129 12.10 2.61 13.31
N ARG A 130 10.94 2.18 13.81
CA ARG A 130 10.85 1.09 14.79
C ARG A 130 11.19 -0.29 14.23
N LEU A 131 10.95 -0.54 12.96
CA LEU A 131 11.29 -1.83 12.34
C LEU A 131 12.75 -1.91 11.92
N ALA A 132 13.35 -0.78 11.53
CA ALA A 132 14.79 -0.68 11.29
C ALA A 132 15.62 -0.86 12.59
N PHE A 133 15.07 -0.54 13.76
CA PHE A 133 15.74 -0.74 15.07
C PHE A 133 15.53 -2.13 15.69
N ASN A 134 14.65 -2.97 15.12
CA ASN A 134 14.37 -4.32 15.62
C ASN A 134 14.86 -5.41 14.64
N MET A 135 15.65 -5.03 13.63
CA MET A 135 16.50 -5.92 12.82
C MET A 135 17.94 -5.75 13.27
#